data_AF-A0A7M7PQ32-F1
#
_entry.id   AF-A0A7M7PQ32-F1
#
_cell.length_a   1.000
_cell.length_b   1.000
_cell.length_c   1.000
_cell.angle_alpha   90.00
_cell.angle_beta   90.00
_cell.angle_gamma   90.00
#
_symmetry.space_group_name_H-M   'P 1'
#
loop_
_entity.id
_entity.type
_entity.pdbx_description
1 polymer ?
#
loop_
_entity_poly.entity_id
_entity_poly.type
_entity_poly.pdbx_seq_one_letter_code
_entity_poly.pdbx_strand_id
1 'polypeptide(L)'
;MKLFACICVVFLLQSILSCGQGLNCDSLPMPKSYVVYFLQNGEKINIDGKLDDNAWQEVSRSHRFIDIQGEALPKPRFDTWVKMRWDSKYLYIGAYLQETDVFANQTKHDSVVFKDNDFEVFTDPDGSTHWYKEFEINAVNTTWDLMLNKPYLNGGFANSSFEMSGLQSAIYVNGPINDPLHKDKYWTVELALPLQSLVTNDSVARAPPKHGDQWRINFSRVEWHVRNVDGHYEKVPGLPEDNWVWSPQYAINMHLPERWGMIQFSADAVNQTKFKRDPNWPVYTSLVAVYNAEKEFFSVEGYFTEDINGLNLPDYVRSGICAQPPNITVIQNYRFTATVQPLTKGLKTGHVQDDRLIWFTS
;
A
#
# COMPACT_ATOMS: atom_id res chain seq x y z
N MET A 1 -2.99 -59.91 -21.55
CA MET A 1 -2.91 -60.16 -20.09
C MET A 1 -1.85 -59.24 -19.49
N LYS A 2 -2.26 -58.05 -19.05
CA LYS A 2 -1.47 -57.15 -18.18
C LYS A 2 -2.48 -56.54 -17.20
N LEU A 3 -2.31 -56.90 -15.93
CA LEU A 3 -3.15 -56.50 -14.80
C LEU A 3 -3.08 -54.99 -14.59
N PHE A 4 -4.24 -54.35 -14.46
CA PHE A 4 -4.36 -53.05 -13.80
C PHE A 4 -4.30 -53.27 -12.28
N ALA A 5 -3.23 -52.79 -11.64
CA ALA A 5 -3.16 -52.70 -10.19
C ALA A 5 -3.84 -51.41 -9.73
N CYS A 6 -5.01 -51.55 -9.12
CA CYS A 6 -5.73 -50.47 -8.45
C CYS A 6 -5.04 -50.21 -7.10
N ILE A 7 -4.30 -49.11 -6.98
CA ILE A 7 -3.71 -48.67 -5.71
C ILE A 7 -4.76 -47.81 -5.00
N CYS A 8 -5.45 -48.41 -4.03
CA CYS A 8 -6.23 -47.66 -3.05
C CYS A 8 -5.26 -46.92 -2.12
N VAL A 9 -5.13 -45.60 -2.30
CA VAL A 9 -4.49 -44.72 -1.32
C VAL A 9 -5.52 -44.43 -0.23
N VAL A 10 -5.36 -45.04 0.93
CA VAL A 10 -6.12 -44.73 2.14
C VAL A 10 -5.57 -43.42 2.72
N PHE A 11 -6.32 -42.33 2.57
CA PHE A 11 -6.04 -41.09 3.29
C PHE A 11 -6.44 -41.27 4.75
N LEU A 12 -5.45 -41.50 5.63
CA LEU A 12 -5.61 -41.34 7.07
C LEU A 12 -5.72 -39.85 7.38
N LEU A 13 -6.96 -39.36 7.53
CA LEU A 13 -7.24 -38.06 8.16
C LEU A 13 -6.76 -38.13 9.62
N GLN A 14 -5.56 -37.59 9.88
CA GLN A 14 -5.20 -37.21 11.24
C GLN A 14 -5.96 -35.94 11.58
N SER A 15 -7.09 -36.10 12.27
CA SER A 15 -7.78 -35.02 12.96
C SER A 15 -6.88 -34.47 14.06
N ILE A 16 -6.14 -33.40 13.75
CA ILE A 16 -5.53 -32.56 14.77
C ILE A 16 -6.69 -31.79 15.42
N LEU A 17 -7.20 -32.33 16.52
CA LEU A 17 -8.01 -31.59 17.48
C LEU A 17 -7.13 -30.48 18.06
N SER A 18 -7.12 -29.32 17.39
CA SER A 18 -6.68 -28.07 17.98
C SER A 18 -7.71 -27.70 19.06
N CYS A 19 -7.35 -28.00 20.30
CA CYS A 19 -8.08 -27.54 21.47
C CYS A 19 -8.07 -26.01 21.47
N GLY A 20 -9.25 -25.39 21.49
CA GLY A 20 -9.47 -23.97 21.26
C GLY A 20 -8.55 -23.05 22.04
N GLN A 21 -7.59 -22.45 21.34
CA GLN A 21 -7.12 -21.12 21.69
C GLN A 21 -8.17 -20.16 21.13
N GLY A 22 -8.91 -19.47 22.00
CA GLY A 22 -9.82 -18.43 21.56
C GLY A 22 -9.07 -17.44 20.69
N LEU A 23 -9.67 -17.04 19.56
CA LEU A 23 -9.06 -16.09 18.64
C LEU A 23 -8.70 -14.81 19.39
N ASN A 24 -7.43 -14.39 19.28
CA ASN A 24 -7.00 -13.11 19.80
C ASN A 24 -7.21 -12.02 18.73
N CYS A 25 -8.09 -11.05 18.98
CA CYS A 25 -8.35 -9.97 18.02
C CYS A 25 -7.12 -9.09 17.75
N ASP A 26 -6.16 -9.06 18.68
CA ASP A 26 -4.88 -8.37 18.50
C ASP A 26 -3.93 -9.13 17.57
N SER A 27 -4.23 -10.39 17.20
CA SER A 27 -3.45 -11.17 16.23
C SER A 27 -4.02 -11.14 14.82
N LEU A 28 -5.09 -10.37 14.56
CA LEU A 28 -5.56 -10.18 13.19
C LEU A 28 -4.40 -9.63 12.33
N PRO A 29 -4.24 -10.08 11.07
CA PRO A 29 -3.18 -9.57 10.21
C PRO A 29 -3.24 -8.05 10.08
N MET A 30 -2.06 -7.41 10.08
CA MET A 30 -1.89 -5.99 9.80
C MET A 30 -0.98 -5.84 8.58
N PRO A 31 -1.18 -4.81 7.75
CA PRO A 31 -0.18 -4.42 6.78
C PRO A 31 1.09 -3.93 7.50
N LYS A 32 2.19 -3.74 6.74
CA LYS A 32 3.42 -3.21 7.35
C LYS A 32 3.17 -1.83 7.95
N SER A 33 3.82 -1.54 9.08
CA SER A 33 3.64 -0.28 9.82
C SER A 33 4.96 0.48 10.03
N TYR A 34 4.92 1.81 10.08
CA TYR A 34 6.09 2.67 10.34
C TYR A 34 5.71 3.89 11.20
N VAL A 35 6.57 4.33 12.11
CA VAL A 35 6.36 5.57 12.90
C VAL A 35 7.14 6.71 12.27
N VAL A 36 6.45 7.78 11.88
CA VAL A 36 7.03 8.95 11.20
C VAL A 36 7.23 10.06 12.23
N TYR A 37 8.48 10.44 12.48
CA TYR A 37 8.85 11.39 13.54
C TYR A 37 8.95 12.83 13.00
N PHE A 38 8.44 13.77 13.79
CA PHE A 38 8.46 15.20 13.49
C PHE A 38 9.91 15.71 13.42
N LEU A 39 10.18 16.66 12.54
CA LEU A 39 11.46 17.38 12.50
C LEU A 39 11.51 18.37 13.69
N GLN A 40 12.36 18.08 14.68
CA GLN A 40 12.52 18.93 15.85
C GLN A 40 13.24 20.24 15.49
N ASN A 41 13.19 21.22 16.39
CA ASN A 41 13.78 22.54 16.15
C ASN A 41 15.25 22.46 15.70
N GLY A 42 15.55 22.99 14.51
CA GLY A 42 16.89 23.02 13.95
C GLY A 42 17.22 21.84 13.02
N GLU A 43 16.43 20.77 13.06
CA GLU A 43 16.51 19.69 12.08
C GLU A 43 15.99 20.18 10.73
N LYS A 44 16.64 19.75 9.66
CA LYS A 44 16.30 20.10 8.28
C LYS A 44 16.57 18.91 7.39
N ILE A 45 15.81 18.85 6.31
CA ILE A 45 16.04 17.96 5.17
C ILE A 45 16.22 18.88 3.96
N ASN A 46 17.38 18.80 3.32
CA ASN A 46 17.70 19.53 2.11
C ASN A 46 17.37 18.61 0.93
N ILE A 47 16.34 18.94 0.15
CA ILE A 47 15.92 18.12 -0.99
C ILE A 47 16.95 18.23 -2.13
N ASP A 48 18.02 17.45 -2.04
CA ASP A 48 19.13 17.40 -3.00
C ASP A 48 19.35 16.00 -3.59
N GLY A 49 18.53 15.03 -3.14
CA GLY A 49 18.49 13.66 -3.63
C GLY A 49 19.37 12.73 -2.80
N LYS A 50 20.14 13.23 -1.83
CA LYS A 50 21.03 12.43 -0.98
C LYS A 50 20.43 12.23 0.40
N LEU A 51 20.53 10.99 0.86
CA LEU A 51 20.05 10.60 2.19
C LEU A 51 21.13 10.76 3.26
N ASP A 52 21.97 11.80 3.18
CA ASP A 52 23.13 12.02 4.07
C ASP A 52 22.88 13.08 5.16
N ASP A 53 21.76 13.81 5.12
CA ASP A 53 21.33 14.68 6.21
C ASP A 53 21.17 13.93 7.54
N ASN A 54 21.52 14.60 8.64
CA ASN A 54 21.41 14.05 10.00
C ASN A 54 19.98 13.57 10.33
N ALA A 55 18.96 14.31 9.89
CA ALA A 55 17.56 13.96 10.12
C ALA A 55 17.18 12.59 9.54
N TRP A 56 17.83 12.18 8.43
CA TRP A 56 17.67 10.83 7.88
C TRP A 56 18.42 9.79 8.70
N GLN A 57 19.62 10.09 9.20
CA GLN A 57 20.43 9.12 9.95
C GLN A 57 19.80 8.70 11.29
N GLU A 58 18.99 9.57 11.89
CA GLU A 58 18.35 9.32 13.18
C GLU A 58 17.20 8.31 13.13
N VAL A 59 16.51 8.20 11.99
CA VAL A 59 15.36 7.30 11.84
C VAL A 59 15.72 5.98 11.17
N SER A 60 15.02 4.94 11.61
CA SER A 60 15.16 3.59 11.05
C SER A 60 14.64 3.53 9.61
N ARG A 61 15.21 2.62 8.81
CA ARG A 61 14.67 2.29 7.48
C ARG A 61 13.40 1.45 7.65
N SER A 62 12.53 1.50 6.66
CA SER A 62 11.44 0.53 6.52
C SER A 62 11.99 -0.88 6.31
N HIS A 63 11.12 -1.90 6.48
CA HIS A 63 11.41 -3.21 5.93
C HIS A 63 11.64 -3.13 4.42
N ARG A 64 12.53 -3.99 3.92
CA ARG A 64 12.77 -4.13 2.47
C ARG A 64 11.49 -4.40 1.71
N PHE A 65 11.47 -3.95 0.47
CA PHE A 65 10.40 -4.25 -0.47
C PHE A 65 10.39 -5.74 -0.78
N ILE A 66 9.22 -6.24 -1.17
CA ILE A 66 8.99 -7.63 -1.58
C ILE A 66 8.16 -7.64 -2.86
N ASP A 67 8.02 -8.79 -3.50
CA ASP A 67 7.07 -8.95 -4.62
C ASP A 67 5.67 -8.50 -4.21
N ILE A 68 4.98 -7.78 -5.10
CA ILE A 68 3.64 -7.24 -4.87
C ILE A 68 2.61 -8.33 -4.50
N GLN A 69 2.81 -9.55 -4.97
CA GLN A 69 1.94 -10.70 -4.69
C GLN A 69 2.25 -11.37 -3.34
N GLY A 70 3.28 -10.93 -2.63
CA GLY A 70 3.59 -11.34 -1.27
C GLY A 70 4.82 -12.26 -1.13
N GLU A 71 5.07 -12.68 0.10
CA GLU A 71 6.32 -13.37 0.50
C GLU A 71 6.50 -14.78 -0.07
N ALA A 72 5.45 -15.35 -0.69
CA ALA A 72 5.52 -16.65 -1.36
C ALA A 72 6.34 -16.60 -2.66
N LEU A 73 6.52 -15.40 -3.24
CA LEU A 73 7.29 -15.17 -4.45
C LEU A 73 8.76 -14.92 -4.10
N PRO A 74 9.69 -15.10 -5.07
CA PRO A 74 11.10 -14.78 -4.86
C PRO A 74 11.30 -13.35 -4.35
N LYS A 75 12.32 -13.17 -3.51
CA LYS A 75 12.71 -11.82 -3.06
C LYS A 75 13.18 -10.98 -4.25
N PRO A 76 12.95 -9.66 -4.22
CA PRO A 76 13.50 -8.71 -5.20
C PRO A 76 14.99 -8.93 -5.48
N ARG A 77 15.38 -8.74 -6.75
CA ARG A 77 16.79 -8.85 -7.18
C ARG A 77 17.66 -7.74 -6.58
N PHE A 78 17.03 -6.63 -6.23
CA PHE A 78 17.69 -5.44 -5.70
C PHE A 78 17.02 -4.95 -4.41
N ASP A 79 17.85 -4.49 -3.47
CA ASP A 79 17.35 -3.93 -2.22
C ASP A 79 16.70 -2.56 -2.45
N THR A 80 15.45 -2.43 -1.99
CA THR A 80 14.74 -1.15 -1.88
C THR A 80 14.18 -0.97 -0.47
N TRP A 81 14.34 0.24 0.09
CA TRP A 81 13.78 0.63 1.38
C TRP A 81 13.54 2.15 1.42
N VAL A 82 12.70 2.59 2.36
CA VAL A 82 12.37 4.01 2.57
C VAL A 82 12.62 4.45 4.00
N LYS A 83 12.77 5.76 4.20
CA LYS A 83 12.73 6.48 5.48
C LYS A 83 11.71 7.59 5.36
N MET A 84 11.08 7.95 6.49
CA MET A 84 10.09 9.01 6.52
C MET A 84 10.29 9.92 7.74
N ARG A 85 10.08 11.22 7.53
CA ARG A 85 9.99 12.29 8.55
C ARG A 85 8.80 13.19 8.20
N TRP A 86 8.41 14.11 9.08
CA TRP A 86 7.35 15.09 8.76
C TRP A 86 7.57 16.41 9.49
N ASP A 87 6.97 17.48 9.00
CA ASP A 87 6.82 18.75 9.73
C ASP A 87 5.40 19.32 9.57
N SER A 88 5.19 20.59 9.89
CA SER A 88 3.87 21.22 9.77
C SER A 88 3.37 21.38 8.32
N LYS A 89 4.22 21.20 7.32
CA LYS A 89 3.94 21.44 5.90
C LYS A 89 4.11 20.20 5.03
N TYR A 90 5.10 19.36 5.33
CA TYR A 90 5.54 18.28 4.45
C TYR A 90 5.56 16.91 5.15
N LEU A 91 5.18 15.89 4.40
CA LEU A 91 5.63 14.53 4.61
C LEU A 91 6.92 14.35 3.79
N TYR A 92 8.03 14.04 4.47
CA TYR A 92 9.31 13.79 3.83
C TYR A 92 9.52 12.30 3.62
N ILE A 93 9.92 11.91 2.42
CA ILE A 93 10.23 10.51 2.05
C ILE A 93 11.62 10.47 1.44
N GLY A 94 12.48 9.61 1.98
CA GLY A 94 13.77 9.28 1.41
C GLY A 94 13.79 7.81 1.01
N ALA A 95 13.99 7.51 -0.26
CA ALA A 95 14.04 6.13 -0.78
C ALA A 95 15.44 5.78 -1.27
N TYR A 96 15.87 4.56 -0.99
CA TYR A 96 17.08 3.97 -1.54
C TYR A 96 16.70 2.81 -2.44
N LEU A 97 17.24 2.81 -3.65
CA LEU A 97 17.01 1.79 -4.66
C LEU A 97 18.37 1.30 -5.15
N GLN A 98 18.78 0.10 -4.72
CA GLN A 98 19.91 -0.57 -5.33
C GLN A 98 19.60 -0.80 -6.82
N GLU A 99 20.52 -0.43 -7.69
CA GLU A 99 20.36 -0.56 -9.15
C GLU A 99 21.74 -0.61 -9.79
N THR A 100 21.92 -1.50 -10.75
CA THR A 100 23.16 -1.61 -11.54
C THR A 100 23.00 -1.09 -12.96
N ASP A 101 21.77 -0.94 -13.43
CA ASP A 101 21.38 -0.60 -14.79
C ASP A 101 20.32 0.50 -14.78
N VAL A 102 20.69 1.72 -14.35
CA VAL A 102 19.72 2.81 -14.19
C VAL A 102 19.19 3.24 -15.57
N PHE A 103 17.93 2.88 -15.83
CA PHE A 103 17.22 3.12 -17.08
C PHE A 103 16.09 4.14 -16.88
N ALA A 104 16.20 5.30 -17.52
CA ALA A 104 15.18 6.36 -17.45
C ALA A 104 15.15 7.24 -18.71
N ASN A 105 14.13 7.06 -19.56
CA ASN A 105 13.96 7.77 -20.84
C ASN A 105 12.73 8.69 -20.89
N GLN A 106 11.77 8.53 -19.98
CA GLN A 106 10.66 9.46 -19.83
C GLN A 106 11.20 10.78 -19.27
N THR A 107 10.99 11.87 -20.01
CA THR A 107 11.49 13.22 -19.65
C THR A 107 10.38 14.26 -19.58
N LYS A 108 9.17 13.88 -19.98
CA LYS A 108 8.02 14.78 -20.01
C LYS A 108 7.26 14.64 -18.69
N HIS A 109 7.10 15.75 -17.98
CA HIS A 109 6.21 15.85 -16.83
C HIS A 109 4.80 15.34 -17.21
N ASP A 110 4.20 14.56 -16.31
CA ASP A 110 2.91 13.88 -16.49
C ASP A 110 2.86 12.92 -17.69
N SER A 111 4.00 12.29 -17.98
CA SER A 111 4.02 11.09 -18.81
C SER A 111 3.93 9.84 -17.94
N VAL A 112 3.57 8.71 -18.55
CA VAL A 112 3.48 7.41 -17.87
C VAL A 112 4.89 6.96 -17.47
N VAL A 113 5.30 7.25 -16.22
CA VAL A 113 6.69 7.18 -15.76
C VAL A 113 7.13 5.74 -15.53
N PHE A 114 6.23 4.85 -15.10
CA PHE A 114 6.50 3.42 -14.89
C PHE A 114 7.11 2.66 -16.09
N LYS A 115 7.18 3.27 -17.28
CA LYS A 115 7.93 2.71 -18.42
C LYS A 115 9.44 2.70 -18.22
N ASP A 116 9.96 3.36 -17.21
CA ASP A 116 11.37 3.41 -16.80
C ASP A 116 11.59 2.65 -15.48
N ASN A 117 12.82 2.65 -14.94
CA ASN A 117 12.97 2.44 -13.50
C ASN A 117 12.26 3.59 -12.77
N ASP A 118 11.28 3.22 -11.97
CA ASP A 118 10.34 4.16 -11.38
C ASP A 118 10.09 3.84 -9.90
N PHE A 119 9.86 4.90 -9.12
CA PHE A 119 9.50 4.84 -7.71
C PHE A 119 8.18 5.56 -7.48
N GLU A 120 7.25 4.88 -6.82
CA GLU A 120 5.89 5.37 -6.66
C GLU A 120 5.54 5.52 -5.18
N VAL A 121 4.77 6.56 -4.85
CA VAL A 121 4.20 6.82 -3.52
C VAL A 121 2.68 6.86 -3.62
N PHE A 122 2.02 6.07 -2.77
CA PHE A 122 0.56 5.97 -2.73
C PHE A 122 0.05 6.36 -1.35
N THR A 123 -0.93 7.27 -1.25
CA THR A 123 -1.48 7.70 0.05
C THR A 123 -3.00 7.72 0.07
N ASP A 124 -3.59 7.12 1.09
CA ASP A 124 -5.01 7.19 1.43
C ASP A 124 -5.13 7.61 2.91
N PRO A 125 -4.99 8.91 3.21
CA PRO A 125 -4.81 9.37 4.59
C PRO A 125 -5.97 9.06 5.53
N ASP A 126 -7.22 9.00 5.04
CA ASP A 126 -8.38 8.62 5.85
C ASP A 126 -8.80 7.15 5.74
N GLY A 127 -8.13 6.38 4.86
CA GLY A 127 -8.37 4.94 4.73
C GLY A 127 -9.70 4.60 4.05
N SER A 128 -10.31 5.57 3.36
CA SER A 128 -11.63 5.44 2.74
C SER A 128 -11.64 4.65 1.43
N THR A 129 -10.44 4.35 0.92
CA THR A 129 -10.16 3.83 -0.42
C THR A 129 -10.57 4.76 -1.56
N HIS A 130 -10.96 6.00 -1.26
CA HIS A 130 -11.42 6.99 -2.22
C HIS A 130 -10.54 8.23 -2.14
N TRP A 131 -10.49 8.98 -3.24
CA TRP A 131 -9.68 10.20 -3.36
C TRP A 131 -8.22 10.02 -2.96
N TYR A 132 -7.66 8.83 -3.14
CA TYR A 132 -6.27 8.54 -2.81
C TYR A 132 -5.33 9.14 -3.87
N LYS A 133 -4.08 9.35 -3.47
CA LYS A 133 -3.08 10.06 -4.28
C LYS A 133 -2.00 9.07 -4.67
N GLU A 134 -1.46 9.31 -5.85
CA GLU A 134 -0.35 8.59 -6.44
C GLU A 134 0.66 9.62 -6.94
N PHE A 135 1.94 9.32 -6.74
CA PHE A 135 3.06 10.13 -7.20
C PHE A 135 4.13 9.18 -7.74
N GLU A 136 4.49 9.33 -9.01
CA GLU A 136 5.56 8.57 -9.68
C GLU A 136 6.78 9.47 -9.92
N ILE A 137 7.98 8.87 -9.89
CA ILE A 137 9.23 9.56 -10.17
C ILE A 137 10.31 8.58 -10.70
N ASN A 138 10.91 8.90 -11.84
CA ASN A 138 12.04 8.14 -12.38
C ASN A 138 13.42 8.70 -11.98
N ALA A 139 14.47 7.99 -12.39
CA ALA A 139 15.85 8.33 -12.08
C ALA A 139 16.38 9.64 -12.72
N VAL A 140 15.63 10.27 -13.64
CA VAL A 140 15.95 11.62 -14.18
C VAL A 140 15.04 12.71 -13.59
N ASN A 141 14.36 12.43 -12.47
CA ASN A 141 13.48 13.35 -11.75
C ASN A 141 12.28 13.84 -12.58
N THR A 142 11.80 13.01 -13.51
CA THR A 142 10.50 13.24 -14.16
C THR A 142 9.40 12.75 -13.23
N THR A 143 8.44 13.62 -12.94
CA THR A 143 7.37 13.36 -11.98
C THR A 143 6.01 13.29 -12.65
N TRP A 144 5.11 12.55 -12.00
CA TRP A 144 3.68 12.53 -12.33
C TRP A 144 2.89 12.39 -11.03
N ASP A 145 1.98 13.31 -10.73
CA ASP A 145 1.05 13.17 -9.61
C ASP A 145 -0.41 13.11 -10.04
N LEU A 146 -1.15 12.31 -9.29
CA LEU A 146 -2.48 11.86 -9.64
C LEU A 146 -3.36 11.84 -8.40
N MET A 147 -4.64 12.12 -8.61
CA MET A 147 -5.68 11.83 -7.64
C MET A 147 -6.69 10.87 -8.24
N LEU A 148 -6.99 9.79 -7.53
CA LEU A 148 -7.90 8.74 -7.99
C LEU A 148 -9.17 8.80 -7.16
N ASN A 149 -10.31 8.92 -7.83
CA ASN A 149 -11.58 9.04 -7.11
C ASN A 149 -11.95 7.75 -6.35
N LYS A 150 -11.60 6.58 -6.91
CA LYS A 150 -11.77 5.24 -6.32
C LYS A 150 -10.92 4.20 -7.08
N PRO A 151 -10.84 2.93 -6.64
CA PRO A 151 -10.08 1.90 -7.33
C PRO A 151 -10.56 1.63 -8.77
N TYR A 152 -9.65 1.32 -9.68
CA TYR A 152 -9.98 0.99 -11.08
C TYR A 152 -10.95 -0.19 -11.20
N LEU A 153 -10.81 -1.21 -10.34
CA LEU A 153 -11.72 -2.35 -10.29
C LEU A 153 -13.17 -1.97 -9.90
N ASN A 154 -13.36 -0.77 -9.37
CA ASN A 154 -14.65 -0.17 -9.02
C ASN A 154 -15.11 0.89 -10.03
N GLY A 155 -14.51 0.91 -11.23
CA GLY A 155 -14.79 1.90 -12.27
C GLY A 155 -14.24 3.29 -11.95
N GLY A 156 -13.21 3.38 -11.11
CA GLY A 156 -12.48 4.62 -10.85
C GLY A 156 -11.65 5.09 -12.04
N PHE A 157 -11.16 6.33 -11.96
CA PHE A 157 -10.25 6.92 -12.92
C PHE A 157 -9.19 7.77 -12.21
N ALA A 158 -8.01 7.89 -12.82
CA ALA A 158 -7.00 8.84 -12.40
C ALA A 158 -7.27 10.22 -12.99
N ASN A 159 -7.21 11.24 -12.14
CA ASN A 159 -7.19 12.64 -12.53
C ASN A 159 -5.73 13.10 -12.62
N SER A 160 -5.18 13.09 -13.83
CA SER A 160 -3.83 13.60 -14.14
C SER A 160 -3.73 15.10 -14.28
N SER A 161 -4.76 15.86 -13.91
CA SER A 161 -4.69 17.32 -13.79
C SER A 161 -4.61 17.79 -12.34
N PHE A 162 -4.53 16.85 -11.40
CA PHE A 162 -4.22 17.15 -10.01
C PHE A 162 -2.74 17.49 -9.88
N GLU A 163 -2.41 18.49 -9.08
CA GLU A 163 -1.05 18.98 -8.87
C GLU A 163 -0.76 19.16 -7.38
N MET A 164 0.33 18.57 -6.88
CA MET A 164 0.81 18.75 -5.52
C MET A 164 1.56 20.09 -5.38
N SER A 165 0.82 21.19 -5.32
CA SER A 165 1.39 22.54 -5.20
C SER A 165 2.42 22.67 -4.06
N GLY A 166 3.66 23.00 -4.44
CA GLY A 166 4.78 23.17 -3.51
C GLY A 166 5.56 21.89 -3.19
N LEU A 167 5.29 20.79 -3.92
CA LEU A 167 6.10 19.59 -3.98
C LEU A 167 7.57 19.93 -4.27
N GLN A 168 8.48 19.21 -3.63
CA GLN A 168 9.90 19.23 -3.95
C GLN A 168 10.38 17.78 -4.12
N SER A 169 11.19 17.56 -5.15
CA SER A 169 11.81 16.26 -5.42
C SER A 169 13.25 16.44 -5.89
N ALA A 170 14.10 15.49 -5.53
CA ALA A 170 15.44 15.40 -6.05
C ALA A 170 15.89 13.93 -6.15
N ILE A 171 16.75 13.67 -7.14
CA ILE A 171 17.34 12.35 -7.40
C ILE A 171 18.86 12.45 -7.32
N TYR A 172 19.47 11.43 -6.72
CA TYR A 172 20.91 11.19 -6.83
C TYR A 172 21.16 9.79 -7.39
N VAL A 173 22.05 9.68 -8.38
CA VAL A 173 22.47 8.41 -8.97
C VAL A 173 23.96 8.20 -8.71
N ASN A 174 24.33 7.03 -8.18
CA ASN A 174 25.72 6.63 -8.01
C ASN A 174 26.23 5.88 -9.25
N GLY A 175 26.43 6.64 -10.32
CA GLY A 175 26.86 6.16 -11.63
C GLY A 175 26.16 6.91 -12.77
N PRO A 176 26.35 6.47 -14.02
CA PRO A 176 25.74 7.09 -15.19
C PRO A 176 24.34 6.54 -15.51
N ILE A 177 23.38 7.44 -15.73
CA ILE A 177 22.04 7.09 -16.22
C ILE A 177 22.10 6.70 -17.69
N ASN A 178 21.38 5.64 -18.07
CA ASN A 178 21.26 5.14 -19.45
C ASN A 178 22.57 4.71 -20.12
N ASP A 179 23.59 4.35 -19.35
CA ASP A 179 24.88 3.90 -19.90
C ASP A 179 25.13 2.41 -19.58
N PRO A 180 24.93 1.50 -20.55
CA PRO A 180 25.14 0.07 -20.34
C PRO A 180 26.61 -0.35 -20.25
N LEU A 181 27.57 0.56 -20.44
CA LEU A 181 29.00 0.27 -20.36
C LEU A 181 29.54 0.43 -18.93
N HIS A 182 28.80 1.11 -18.07
CA HIS A 182 29.20 1.41 -16.69
C HIS A 182 28.06 1.08 -15.74
N LYS A 183 28.31 0.13 -14.82
CA LYS A 183 27.30 -0.27 -13.85
C LYS A 183 27.17 0.74 -12.72
N ASP A 184 25.93 1.08 -12.39
CA ASP A 184 25.56 1.85 -11.21
C ASP A 184 25.68 1.01 -9.93
N LYS A 185 25.50 1.66 -8.78
CA LYS A 185 25.35 0.97 -7.49
C LYS A 185 23.96 1.13 -6.90
N TYR A 186 23.41 2.32 -7.01
CA TYR A 186 22.10 2.69 -6.50
C TYR A 186 21.71 4.07 -7.01
N TRP A 187 20.44 4.38 -6.85
CA TRP A 187 19.93 5.74 -6.87
C TRP A 187 19.06 5.98 -5.63
N THR A 188 18.88 7.25 -5.30
CA THR A 188 18.08 7.68 -4.17
C THR A 188 17.07 8.72 -4.61
N VAL A 189 15.90 8.65 -3.98
CA VAL A 189 14.80 9.60 -4.15
C VAL A 189 14.67 10.38 -2.85
N GLU A 190 14.51 11.69 -2.95
CA GLU A 190 14.20 12.54 -1.80
C GLU A 190 13.02 13.45 -2.14
N LEU A 191 11.98 13.39 -1.31
CA LEU A 191 10.70 14.06 -1.54
C LEU A 191 10.28 14.88 -0.33
N ALA A 192 9.71 16.05 -0.57
CA ALA A 192 8.89 16.80 0.37
C ALA A 192 7.47 16.94 -0.19
N LEU A 193 6.57 16.04 0.19
CA LEU A 193 5.18 16.01 -0.27
C LEU A 193 4.31 16.95 0.57
N PRO A 194 3.61 17.93 -0.01
CA PRO A 194 2.79 18.87 0.76
C PRO A 194 1.62 18.14 1.43
N LEU A 195 1.56 18.18 2.76
CA LEU A 195 0.51 17.51 3.54
C LEU A 195 -0.89 17.97 3.12
N GLN A 196 -1.04 19.25 2.79
CA GLN A 196 -2.31 19.82 2.36
C GLN A 196 -2.81 19.23 1.04
N SER A 197 -1.91 18.92 0.10
CA SER A 197 -2.25 18.26 -1.15
C SER A 197 -2.66 16.81 -0.91
N LEU A 198 -1.95 16.10 -0.03
CA LEU A 198 -2.22 14.70 0.30
C LEU A 198 -3.60 14.48 0.92
N VAL A 199 -4.18 15.46 1.61
CA VAL A 199 -5.53 15.34 2.22
C VAL A 199 -6.65 15.99 1.39
N THR A 200 -6.36 16.38 0.14
CA THR A 200 -7.37 16.98 -0.75
C THR A 200 -8.53 16.00 -0.97
N ASN A 201 -9.77 16.45 -0.80
CA ASN A 201 -11.00 15.64 -0.88
C ASN A 201 -11.15 14.52 0.16
N ASP A 202 -10.25 14.42 1.13
CA ASP A 202 -10.44 13.51 2.27
C ASP A 202 -11.55 14.05 3.18
N SER A 203 -12.23 13.13 3.85
CA SER A 203 -13.36 13.44 4.71
C SER A 203 -12.98 13.54 6.20
N VAL A 204 -11.87 12.88 6.58
CA VAL A 204 -11.46 12.76 8.00
C VAL A 204 -10.03 13.21 8.24
N ALA A 205 -9.12 12.98 7.29
CA ALA A 205 -7.72 13.33 7.46
C ALA A 205 -7.52 14.85 7.48
N ARG A 206 -6.39 15.29 8.06
CA ARG A 206 -6.07 16.71 8.22
C ARG A 206 -4.60 16.97 8.00
N ALA A 207 -4.31 18.18 7.54
CA ALA A 207 -2.97 18.70 7.36
C ALA A 207 -2.77 19.96 8.22
N PRO A 208 -1.76 20.01 9.11
CA PRO A 208 -0.88 18.90 9.47
C PRO A 208 -1.58 17.83 10.35
N PRO A 209 -1.11 16.57 10.33
CA PRO A 209 -1.56 15.55 11.27
C PRO A 209 -1.16 15.92 12.71
N LYS A 210 -1.82 15.34 13.73
CA LYS A 210 -1.30 15.38 15.12
C LYS A 210 -0.56 14.08 15.41
N HIS A 211 0.25 14.12 16.46
CA HIS A 211 0.72 12.94 17.16
C HIS A 211 -0.40 11.90 17.32
N GLY A 212 -0.13 10.66 16.89
CA GLY A 212 -1.03 9.53 16.96
C GLY A 212 -1.97 9.35 15.77
N ASP A 213 -2.09 10.34 14.87
CA ASP A 213 -2.83 10.14 13.61
C ASP A 213 -2.16 9.04 12.79
N GLN A 214 -2.98 8.28 12.06
CA GLN A 214 -2.52 7.19 11.21
C GLN A 214 -3.06 7.34 9.79
N TRP A 215 -2.19 7.17 8.79
CA TRP A 215 -2.55 7.21 7.37
C TRP A 215 -2.22 5.88 6.71
N ARG A 216 -2.99 5.51 5.67
CA ARG A 216 -2.57 4.46 4.73
C ARG A 216 -1.55 5.04 3.77
N ILE A 217 -0.46 4.32 3.57
CA ILE A 217 0.58 4.65 2.61
C ILE A 217 1.23 3.39 2.08
N ASN A 218 1.62 3.41 0.82
CA ASN A 218 2.51 2.39 0.27
C ASN A 218 3.49 2.97 -0.73
N PHE A 219 4.44 2.14 -1.11
CA PHE A 219 5.49 2.47 -2.05
C PHE A 219 5.65 1.33 -3.04
N SER A 220 5.89 1.66 -4.31
CA SER A 220 6.21 0.71 -5.36
C SER A 220 7.56 1.05 -5.98
N ARG A 221 8.21 0.03 -6.50
CA ARG A 221 9.29 0.13 -7.47
C ARG A 221 8.87 -0.70 -8.67
N VAL A 222 8.78 -0.04 -9.82
CA VAL A 222 8.64 -0.70 -11.10
C VAL A 222 10.02 -0.91 -11.69
N GLU A 223 10.35 -2.18 -11.95
CA GLU A 223 11.69 -2.61 -12.28
C GLU A 223 11.71 -3.37 -13.60
N TRP A 224 12.28 -2.75 -14.64
CA TRP A 224 12.37 -3.38 -15.96
C TRP A 224 13.65 -4.19 -16.11
N HIS A 225 13.52 -5.37 -16.72
CA HIS A 225 14.67 -6.07 -17.24
C HIS A 225 15.18 -5.38 -18.50
N VAL A 226 16.41 -4.86 -18.44
CA VAL A 226 17.08 -4.24 -19.60
C VAL A 226 18.30 -5.05 -20.05
N ARG A 227 18.67 -4.87 -21.32
CA ARG A 227 19.87 -5.44 -21.95
C ARG A 227 20.60 -4.36 -22.73
N ASN A 228 21.92 -4.50 -22.84
CA ASN A 228 22.75 -3.68 -23.72
C ASN A 228 22.53 -4.10 -25.18
N VAL A 229 22.11 -3.17 -26.03
CA VAL A 229 22.07 -3.32 -27.48
C VAL A 229 22.85 -2.14 -28.06
N ASP A 230 23.99 -2.41 -28.69
CA ASP A 230 24.82 -1.40 -29.38
C ASP A 230 25.13 -0.12 -28.57
N GLY A 231 25.24 -0.23 -27.23
CA GLY A 231 25.60 0.88 -26.36
C GLY A 231 24.43 1.63 -25.74
N HIS A 232 23.18 1.16 -25.91
CA HIS A 232 22.01 1.65 -25.17
C HIS A 232 21.22 0.52 -24.49
N TYR A 233 20.43 0.87 -23.49
CA TYR A 233 19.51 -0.08 -22.85
C TYR A 233 18.25 -0.29 -23.70
N GLU A 234 17.88 -1.54 -23.88
CA GLU A 234 16.54 -1.94 -24.35
C GLU A 234 15.90 -2.88 -23.34
N LYS A 235 14.58 -2.77 -23.18
CA LYS A 235 13.81 -3.76 -22.41
C LYS A 235 13.98 -5.15 -23.03
N VAL A 236 14.10 -6.17 -22.20
CA VAL A 236 14.14 -7.55 -22.65
C VAL A 236 12.77 -7.93 -23.23
N PRO A 237 12.68 -8.29 -24.53
CA PRO A 237 11.40 -8.56 -25.16
C PRO A 237 10.64 -9.71 -24.51
N GLY A 238 9.35 -9.51 -24.26
CA GLY A 238 8.46 -10.55 -23.72
C GLY A 238 8.58 -10.79 -22.21
N LEU A 239 9.45 -10.05 -21.50
CA LEU A 239 9.47 -10.06 -20.04
C LEU A 239 8.68 -8.86 -19.50
N PRO A 240 7.75 -9.09 -18.55
CA PRO A 240 7.09 -8.00 -17.85
C PRO A 240 8.05 -7.32 -16.87
N GLU A 241 7.64 -6.19 -16.35
CA GLU A 241 8.27 -5.53 -15.22
C GLU A 241 8.08 -6.32 -13.92
N ASP A 242 9.12 -6.27 -13.09
CA ASP A 242 9.06 -6.67 -11.69
C ASP A 242 8.34 -5.55 -10.91
N ASN A 243 7.33 -5.90 -10.11
CA ASN A 243 6.60 -4.96 -9.24
C ASN A 243 6.93 -5.25 -7.78
N TRP A 244 7.73 -4.40 -7.14
CA TRP A 244 8.16 -4.60 -5.76
C TRP A 244 7.64 -3.50 -4.86
N VAL A 245 7.13 -3.87 -3.69
CA VAL A 245 6.39 -2.95 -2.83
C VAL A 245 6.80 -3.05 -1.38
N TRP A 246 6.56 -1.99 -0.60
CA TRP A 246 6.77 -2.05 0.84
C TRP A 246 5.78 -3.03 1.50
N SER A 247 4.48 -2.73 1.46
CA SER A 247 3.42 -3.64 1.96
C SER A 247 2.81 -4.41 0.78
N PRO A 248 2.72 -5.76 0.83
CA PRO A 248 2.24 -6.56 -0.30
C PRO A 248 0.75 -6.33 -0.54
N GLN A 249 0.36 -6.40 -1.82
CA GLN A 249 -1.03 -6.30 -2.24
C GLN A 249 -1.67 -7.67 -2.44
N TYR A 250 -0.88 -8.76 -2.54
CA TYR A 250 -1.37 -10.11 -2.86
C TYR A 250 -2.10 -10.21 -4.21
N ALA A 251 -1.80 -9.26 -5.10
CA ALA A 251 -2.26 -9.17 -6.48
C ALA A 251 -1.34 -8.20 -7.21
N ILE A 252 -1.13 -8.33 -8.52
CA ILE A 252 -0.44 -7.32 -9.34
C ILE A 252 -1.39 -6.15 -9.56
N ASN A 253 -1.66 -5.39 -8.49
CA ASN A 253 -2.58 -4.25 -8.48
C ASN A 253 -2.28 -3.35 -7.28
N MET A 254 -1.64 -2.21 -7.52
CA MET A 254 -1.37 -1.21 -6.49
C MET A 254 -2.61 -0.43 -6.04
N HIS A 255 -3.67 -0.39 -6.84
CA HIS A 255 -4.90 0.36 -6.57
C HIS A 255 -5.86 -0.42 -5.66
N LEU A 256 -5.33 -0.91 -4.53
CA LEU A 256 -6.06 -1.59 -3.45
C LEU A 256 -5.73 -0.90 -2.10
N PRO A 257 -6.21 0.35 -1.87
CA PRO A 257 -5.77 1.16 -0.73
C PRO A 257 -5.97 0.51 0.64
N GLU A 258 -6.97 -0.36 0.78
CA GLU A 258 -7.26 -1.07 2.02
C GLU A 258 -6.15 -2.07 2.44
N ARG A 259 -5.25 -2.43 1.52
CA ARG A 259 -4.11 -3.35 1.74
C ARG A 259 -2.79 -2.61 1.95
N TRP A 260 -2.75 -1.30 1.74
CA TRP A 260 -1.56 -0.49 1.92
C TRP A 260 -1.05 -0.48 3.36
N GLY A 261 0.24 -0.19 3.50
CA GLY A 261 0.90 -0.01 4.78
C GLY A 261 0.27 1.09 5.61
N MET A 262 0.69 1.19 6.86
CA MET A 262 0.22 2.20 7.80
C MET A 262 1.39 3.01 8.35
N ILE A 263 1.25 4.33 8.36
CA ILE A 263 2.14 5.20 9.11
C ILE A 263 1.43 5.76 10.33
N GLN A 264 2.17 5.98 11.43
CA GLN A 264 1.70 6.74 12.59
C GLN A 264 2.60 7.96 12.79
N PHE A 265 1.99 9.14 12.81
CA PHE A 265 2.71 10.39 13.05
C PHE A 265 3.06 10.52 14.53
N SER A 266 4.30 10.90 14.83
CA SER A 266 4.74 11.21 16.19
C SER A 266 5.41 12.56 16.26
N ALA A 267 5.04 13.34 17.29
CA ALA A 267 5.73 14.56 17.71
C ALA A 267 6.77 14.31 18.82
N ASP A 268 6.92 13.07 19.29
CA ASP A 268 7.94 12.72 20.30
C ASP A 268 9.33 12.70 19.68
N ALA A 269 10.36 12.61 20.53
CA ALA A 269 11.71 12.34 20.08
C ALA A 269 11.80 10.99 19.34
N VAL A 270 12.72 10.91 18.38
CA VAL A 270 12.95 9.70 17.58
C VAL A 270 13.17 8.48 18.48
N ASN A 271 12.56 7.35 18.10
CA ASN A 271 12.55 6.07 18.82
C ASN A 271 11.79 6.05 20.17
N GLN A 272 11.08 7.12 20.57
CA GLN A 272 10.28 7.12 21.82
C GLN A 272 8.85 6.61 21.66
N THR A 273 8.31 6.66 20.45
CA THR A 273 6.94 6.19 20.16
C THR A 273 6.95 4.78 19.57
N LYS A 274 6.09 3.90 20.07
CA LYS A 274 5.78 2.62 19.44
C LYS A 274 4.52 2.76 18.58
N PHE A 275 4.49 2.09 17.43
CA PHE A 275 3.28 2.01 16.62
C PHE A 275 2.15 1.40 17.46
N LYS A 276 0.99 2.05 17.48
CA LYS A 276 -0.19 1.60 18.20
C LYS A 276 -1.18 1.03 17.20
N ARG A 277 -1.68 -0.18 17.42
CA ARG A 277 -2.75 -0.73 16.60
C ARG A 277 -4.02 0.12 16.76
N ASP A 278 -4.69 0.45 15.66
CA ASP A 278 -6.00 1.11 15.71
C ASP A 278 -7.01 0.16 16.38
N PRO A 279 -7.65 0.56 17.49
CA PRO A 279 -8.67 -0.27 18.12
C PRO A 279 -9.89 -0.55 17.22
N ASN A 280 -10.14 0.24 16.18
CA ASN A 280 -11.16 -0.05 15.16
C ASN A 280 -10.69 -1.03 14.09
N TRP A 281 -9.45 -1.55 14.15
CA TRP A 281 -8.95 -2.48 13.13
C TRP A 281 -9.85 -3.69 12.89
N PRO A 282 -10.40 -4.38 13.92
CA PRO A 282 -11.34 -5.47 13.69
C PRO A 282 -12.57 -5.06 12.90
N VAL A 283 -13.08 -3.84 13.09
CA VAL A 283 -14.19 -3.28 12.32
C VAL A 283 -13.76 -3.06 10.87
N TYR A 284 -12.63 -2.36 10.65
CA TYR A 284 -12.11 -2.08 9.32
C TYR A 284 -11.89 -3.36 8.49
N THR A 285 -11.19 -4.35 9.05
CA THR A 285 -10.90 -5.59 8.32
C THR A 285 -12.16 -6.43 8.08
N SER A 286 -13.17 -6.34 8.94
CA SER A 286 -14.47 -7.00 8.71
C SER A 286 -15.21 -6.37 7.53
N LEU A 287 -15.20 -5.04 7.40
CA LEU A 287 -15.80 -4.34 6.25
C LEU A 287 -15.13 -4.75 4.93
N VAL A 288 -13.79 -4.82 4.92
CA VAL A 288 -13.03 -5.30 3.75
C VAL A 288 -13.40 -6.74 3.40
N ALA A 289 -13.53 -7.62 4.40
CA ALA A 289 -13.93 -9.00 4.19
C ALA A 289 -15.34 -9.11 3.61
N VAL A 290 -16.30 -8.33 4.12
CA VAL A 290 -17.67 -8.28 3.62
C VAL A 290 -17.71 -7.82 2.17
N TYR A 291 -17.03 -6.71 1.86
CA TYR A 291 -16.98 -6.20 0.49
C TYR A 291 -16.41 -7.25 -0.49
N ASN A 292 -15.31 -7.92 -0.12
CA ASN A 292 -14.71 -8.93 -0.99
C ASN A 292 -15.63 -10.15 -1.16
N ALA A 293 -16.28 -10.62 -0.09
CA ALA A 293 -17.19 -11.75 -0.16
C ALA A 293 -18.46 -11.43 -0.99
N GLU A 294 -18.99 -10.22 -0.90
CA GLU A 294 -20.09 -9.76 -1.77
C GLU A 294 -19.68 -9.72 -3.24
N LYS A 295 -18.47 -9.23 -3.56
CA LYS A 295 -17.96 -9.24 -4.94
C LYS A 295 -17.73 -10.66 -5.47
N GLU A 296 -17.22 -11.56 -4.63
CA GLU A 296 -17.07 -12.97 -4.97
C GLU A 296 -18.44 -13.61 -5.24
N PHE A 297 -19.41 -13.43 -4.34
CA PHE A 297 -20.77 -13.93 -4.48
C PHE A 297 -21.45 -13.39 -5.75
N PHE A 298 -21.40 -12.07 -5.99
CA PHE A 298 -21.95 -11.45 -7.18
C PHE A 298 -21.35 -12.01 -8.47
N SER A 299 -20.06 -12.35 -8.49
CA SER A 299 -19.40 -12.89 -9.67
C SER A 299 -19.94 -14.26 -10.11
N VAL A 300 -20.56 -14.99 -9.18
CA VAL A 300 -21.15 -16.32 -9.42
C VAL A 300 -22.66 -16.22 -9.63
N GLU A 301 -23.35 -15.50 -8.75
CA GLU A 301 -24.81 -15.48 -8.68
C GLU A 301 -25.46 -14.34 -9.49
N GLY A 302 -24.70 -13.29 -9.79
CA GLY A 302 -25.18 -12.11 -10.52
C GLY A 302 -26.00 -11.11 -9.70
N TYR A 303 -26.02 -11.25 -8.37
CA TYR A 303 -26.66 -10.32 -7.42
C TYR A 303 -25.91 -10.29 -6.07
N PHE A 304 -26.13 -9.26 -5.26
CA PHE A 304 -25.64 -9.16 -3.86
C PHE A 304 -26.64 -9.74 -2.86
N THR A 305 -26.19 -10.21 -1.70
CA THR A 305 -27.05 -10.91 -0.72
C THR A 305 -27.06 -10.25 0.66
N GLU A 306 -28.15 -10.39 1.41
CA GLU A 306 -28.19 -10.01 2.83
C GLU A 306 -27.86 -11.22 3.73
N ASP A 307 -27.85 -12.44 3.18
CA ASP A 307 -27.55 -13.67 3.92
C ASP A 307 -26.05 -13.87 4.10
N ILE A 308 -25.56 -13.51 5.28
CA ILE A 308 -24.16 -13.69 5.69
C ILE A 308 -23.67 -15.15 5.62
N ASN A 309 -24.58 -16.14 5.63
CA ASN A 309 -24.21 -17.55 5.54
C ASN A 309 -23.92 -17.96 4.09
N GLY A 310 -24.46 -17.22 3.11
CA GLY A 310 -24.12 -17.37 1.70
C GLY A 310 -22.77 -16.75 1.33
N LEU A 311 -22.19 -15.95 2.23
CA LEU A 311 -20.91 -15.27 2.00
C LEU A 311 -19.72 -16.06 2.55
N ASN A 312 -18.65 -16.10 1.77
CA ASN A 312 -17.36 -16.65 2.15
C ASN A 312 -16.59 -15.70 3.10
N LEU A 313 -17.11 -15.56 4.33
CA LEU A 313 -16.55 -14.70 5.36
C LEU A 313 -15.58 -15.45 6.27
N PRO A 314 -14.48 -14.81 6.72
CA PRO A 314 -13.65 -15.35 7.80
C PRO A 314 -14.47 -15.59 9.08
N ASP A 315 -14.11 -16.64 9.83
CA ASP A 315 -14.82 -17.04 11.04
C ASP A 315 -14.97 -15.90 12.06
N TYR A 316 -13.94 -15.06 12.22
CA TYR A 316 -13.96 -13.96 13.18
C TYR A 316 -14.97 -12.85 12.85
N VAL A 317 -15.32 -12.71 11.56
CA VAL A 317 -16.34 -11.78 11.08
C VAL A 317 -17.72 -12.41 11.31
N ARG A 318 -17.90 -13.66 10.90
CA ARG A 318 -19.19 -14.37 11.00
C ARG A 318 -19.61 -14.61 12.45
N SER A 319 -18.68 -15.02 13.31
CA SER A 319 -18.95 -15.34 14.72
C SER A 319 -19.11 -14.10 15.60
N GLY A 320 -18.72 -12.93 15.10
CA GLY A 320 -18.75 -11.68 15.85
C GLY A 320 -17.76 -11.62 17.03
N ILE A 321 -16.67 -12.38 16.99
CA ILE A 321 -15.74 -12.50 18.13
C ILE A 321 -14.88 -11.25 18.34
N CYS A 322 -14.65 -10.45 17.30
CA CYS A 322 -13.81 -9.24 17.36
C CYS A 322 -14.54 -7.93 17.02
N ALA A 323 -15.69 -8.02 16.37
CA ALA A 323 -16.63 -6.94 16.08
C ALA A 323 -18.02 -7.57 15.98
N GLN A 324 -19.11 -6.81 16.08
CA GLN A 324 -20.45 -7.36 15.84
C GLN A 324 -20.53 -7.92 14.41
N PRO A 325 -21.28 -9.01 14.15
CA PRO A 325 -21.52 -9.50 12.80
C PRO A 325 -22.04 -8.37 11.89
N PRO A 326 -21.68 -8.38 10.60
CA PRO A 326 -22.07 -7.32 9.69
C PRO A 326 -23.59 -7.28 9.50
N ASN A 327 -24.14 -6.08 9.48
CA ASN A 327 -25.50 -5.83 9.02
C ASN A 327 -25.42 -5.38 7.55
N ILE A 328 -25.98 -6.19 6.64
CA ILE A 328 -25.93 -5.96 5.20
C ILE A 328 -27.34 -5.58 4.72
N THR A 329 -27.41 -4.58 3.85
CA THR A 329 -28.65 -4.16 3.17
C THR A 329 -28.41 -4.14 1.68
N VAL A 330 -29.22 -4.89 0.93
CA VAL A 330 -29.13 -4.98 -0.53
C VAL A 330 -30.20 -4.11 -1.17
N ILE A 331 -29.80 -3.29 -2.14
CA ILE A 331 -30.68 -2.38 -2.87
C ILE A 331 -30.81 -2.87 -4.30
N GLN A 332 -32.00 -3.36 -4.65
CA GLN A 332 -32.37 -3.81 -5.99
C GLN A 332 -31.38 -4.85 -6.56
N ASN A 333 -30.83 -5.74 -5.73
CA ASN A 333 -29.90 -6.81 -6.11
C ASN A 333 -28.51 -6.36 -6.64
N TYR A 334 -28.30 -5.09 -6.96
CA TYR A 334 -27.08 -4.60 -7.65
C TYR A 334 -26.27 -3.58 -6.87
N ARG A 335 -26.70 -3.23 -5.65
CA ARG A 335 -25.96 -2.39 -4.72
C ARG A 335 -26.10 -2.94 -3.31
N PHE A 336 -25.11 -2.68 -2.47
CA PHE A 336 -25.19 -3.04 -1.06
C PHE A 336 -24.51 -1.98 -0.20
N THR A 337 -24.97 -1.90 1.04
CA THR A 337 -24.26 -1.23 2.12
C THR A 337 -24.13 -2.21 3.27
N ALA A 338 -22.99 -2.21 3.94
CA ALA A 338 -22.78 -3.01 5.13
C ALA A 338 -22.23 -2.17 6.27
N THR A 339 -22.68 -2.47 7.49
CA THR A 339 -22.27 -1.81 8.72
C THR A 339 -21.69 -2.83 9.69
N VAL A 340 -20.58 -2.49 10.33
CA VAL A 340 -19.96 -3.30 11.38
C VAL A 340 -19.78 -2.43 12.63
N GLN A 341 -20.33 -2.90 13.75
CA GLN A 341 -20.23 -2.21 15.03
C GLN A 341 -19.09 -2.80 15.88
N PRO A 342 -18.34 -1.98 16.63
CA PRO A 342 -17.32 -2.47 17.55
C PRO A 342 -17.95 -3.14 18.78
N LEU A 343 -17.22 -4.09 19.40
CA LEU A 343 -17.62 -4.66 20.70
C LEU A 343 -17.37 -3.68 21.86
N THR A 344 -16.32 -2.87 21.75
CA THR A 344 -15.92 -1.91 22.78
C THR A 344 -16.70 -0.60 22.63
N LYS A 345 -17.37 -0.18 23.71
CA LYS A 345 -18.08 1.10 23.75
C LYS A 345 -17.13 2.28 23.50
N GLY A 346 -17.60 3.27 22.73
CA GLY A 346 -16.84 4.48 22.40
C GLY A 346 -15.92 4.35 21.18
N LEU A 347 -15.78 3.16 20.62
CA LEU A 347 -15.22 2.97 19.28
C LEU A 347 -16.26 3.29 18.21
N LYS A 348 -15.80 3.54 16.98
CA LYS A 348 -16.65 4.02 15.89
C LYS A 348 -17.30 2.86 15.16
N THR A 349 -18.53 3.08 14.70
CA THR A 349 -19.20 2.16 13.78
C THR A 349 -18.67 2.39 12.38
N GLY A 350 -18.28 1.32 11.71
CA GLY A 350 -17.74 1.40 10.34
C GLY A 350 -18.77 0.96 9.31
N HIS A 351 -18.63 1.48 8.10
CA HIS A 351 -19.53 1.24 6.99
C HIS A 351 -18.74 1.01 5.70
N VAL A 352 -19.29 0.21 4.79
CA VAL A 352 -18.77 -0.01 3.44
C VAL A 352 -19.92 -0.10 2.44
N GLN A 353 -19.70 0.35 1.21
CA GLN A 353 -20.67 0.19 0.11
C GLN A 353 -20.07 -0.53 -1.10
N ASP A 354 -20.89 -0.81 -2.11
CA ASP A 354 -20.55 -1.66 -3.25
C ASP A 354 -19.44 -1.13 -4.19
N ASP A 355 -19.04 0.14 -4.05
CA ASP A 355 -17.88 0.71 -4.73
C ASP A 355 -16.61 0.78 -3.87
N ARG A 356 -16.63 0.11 -2.71
CA ARG A 356 -15.55 -0.03 -1.73
C ARG A 356 -15.34 1.18 -0.81
N LEU A 357 -16.15 2.25 -0.90
CA LEU A 357 -16.00 3.38 0.03
C LEU A 357 -16.16 2.90 1.48
N ILE A 358 -15.14 3.14 2.31
CA ILE A 358 -15.16 2.84 3.74
C ILE A 358 -15.24 4.15 4.53
N TRP A 359 -16.11 4.22 5.53
CA TRP A 359 -16.18 5.38 6.43
C TRP A 359 -16.62 4.98 7.84
N PHE A 360 -16.41 5.87 8.80
CA PHE A 360 -16.73 5.64 10.21
C PHE A 360 -17.62 6.75 10.77
N THR A 361 -18.59 6.36 11.60
CA THR A 361 -19.48 7.27 12.33
C THR A 361 -19.34 7.06 13.85
N SER A 362 -19.59 8.14 14.60
CA SER A 362 -19.58 8.12 16.08
C SER A 362 -20.70 7.27 16.67
#